data_AF-T2HQC0-F1
#
_entry.id   AF-T2HQC0-F1
#
_cell.length_a   1.000
_cell.length_b   1.000
_cell.length_c   1.000
_cell.angle_alpha   90.00
_cell.angle_beta   90.00
_cell.angle_gamma   90.00
#
_symmetry.space_group_name_H-M   'P 1'
#
loop_
_entity.id
_entity.type
_entity.pdbx_description
1 polymer ?
#
loop_
_entity_poly.entity_id
_entity_poly.type
_entity_poly.pdbx_seq_one_letter_code
_entity_poly.pdbx_strand_id
1 'polypeptide(L)'
;HNTVHMGAFQAQEKELVFDIDLTDYDDVRECCSSADICSKCWTLMTIAIHIIDRALVEDFGIQHRLWVYSGRRGVHCWVCDAAVRKWSSTLRSAAVEYLSLVKGGEGTIKKVTLSDNHIHPFIRASLDIVTRYFKEYALVGQDILENKEKWEKVLTLIPETDQDYLRAEFRKKHNSEQRWEVLEKKKMVHAEREERKECRNCLLY
;
A
#
# COMPACT_ATOMS: atom_id res chain seq x y z
N HIS A 1 -40.77 24.75 26.56
CA HIS A 1 -39.62 23.94 26.13
C HIS A 1 -39.85 23.52 24.68
N ASN A 2 -39.08 24.08 23.74
CA ASN A 2 -39.12 23.64 22.34
C ASN A 2 -38.30 22.36 22.22
N THR A 3 -38.95 21.22 22.37
CA THR A 3 -38.31 19.91 22.23
C THR A 3 -38.26 19.57 20.75
N VAL A 4 -37.05 19.34 20.21
CA VAL A 4 -36.86 18.86 18.84
C VAL A 4 -37.46 17.45 18.73
N HIS A 5 -38.27 17.19 17.70
CA HIS A 5 -38.82 15.86 17.45
C HIS A 5 -37.70 14.83 17.29
N MET A 6 -37.86 13.65 17.90
CA MET A 6 -36.93 12.52 17.69
C MET A 6 -36.78 12.24 16.19
N GLY A 7 -35.54 12.22 15.71
CA GLY A 7 -35.23 11.98 14.30
C GLY A 7 -35.19 13.23 13.41
N ALA A 8 -35.53 14.41 13.91
CA ALA A 8 -35.41 15.66 13.15
C ALA A 8 -33.95 16.17 13.05
N PHE A 9 -33.08 15.76 13.96
CA PHE A 9 -31.64 16.06 13.90
C PHE A 9 -30.93 15.00 13.05
N GLN A 10 -30.55 15.37 11.82
CA GLN A 10 -29.91 14.47 10.86
C GLN A 10 -28.69 15.14 10.23
N ALA A 11 -27.59 14.39 10.12
CA ALA A 11 -26.42 14.82 9.38
C ALA A 11 -26.77 14.96 7.88
N GLN A 12 -26.50 16.14 7.30
CA GLN A 12 -26.82 16.44 5.90
C GLN A 12 -25.58 16.31 5.01
N GLU A 13 -24.48 16.95 5.39
CA GLU A 13 -23.27 17.03 4.60
C GLU A 13 -22.04 16.98 5.51
N LYS A 14 -20.93 16.47 4.97
CA LYS A 14 -19.61 16.48 5.63
C LYS A 14 -18.52 16.28 4.60
N GLU A 15 -17.36 16.90 4.77
CA GLU A 15 -16.15 16.59 4.01
C GLU A 15 -15.87 15.08 4.04
N LEU A 16 -15.41 14.54 2.91
CA LEU A 16 -14.78 13.23 2.88
C LEU A 16 -13.40 13.37 3.52
N VAL A 17 -13.11 12.54 4.51
CA VAL A 17 -11.90 12.64 5.31
C VAL A 17 -11.16 11.31 5.24
N PHE A 18 -9.86 11.39 4.99
CA PHE A 18 -8.92 10.27 5.13
C PHE A 18 -8.00 10.56 6.31
N ASP A 19 -7.78 9.56 7.15
CA ASP A 19 -6.88 9.62 8.29
C ASP A 19 -5.88 8.47 8.14
N ILE A 20 -4.59 8.81 8.05
CA ILE A 20 -3.50 7.85 7.83
C ILE A 20 -2.52 8.03 8.99
N ASP A 21 -2.40 7.01 9.85
CA ASP A 21 -1.51 7.00 11.01
C ASP A 21 -0.37 5.98 10.82
N LEU A 22 0.83 6.33 11.25
CA LEU A 22 2.00 5.46 11.20
C LEU A 22 1.90 4.19 12.06
N THR A 23 0.97 4.10 13.02
CA THR A 23 0.74 2.84 13.76
C THR A 23 0.24 1.72 12.88
N ASP A 24 -0.48 2.04 11.81
CA ASP A 24 -1.00 1.04 10.87
C ASP A 24 0.13 0.39 10.04
N TYR A 25 1.36 0.89 10.20
CA TYR A 25 2.58 0.40 9.54
C TYR A 25 3.56 -0.27 10.50
N ASP A 26 3.19 -0.52 11.76
CA ASP A 26 4.08 -1.11 12.78
C ASP A 26 4.66 -2.48 12.38
N ASP A 27 3.94 -3.25 11.56
CA ASP A 27 4.37 -4.56 11.06
C ASP A 27 5.35 -4.49 9.87
N VAL A 28 5.53 -3.31 9.27
CA VAL A 28 6.34 -3.12 8.06
C VAL A 28 7.43 -2.04 8.20
N ARG A 29 7.62 -1.49 9.41
CA ARG A 29 8.69 -0.53 9.72
C ARG A 29 9.59 -1.09 10.83
N GLU A 30 10.89 -0.87 10.65
CA GLU A 30 11.94 -1.42 11.52
C GLU A 30 12.66 -0.30 12.31
N CYS A 31 12.49 0.97 11.92
CA CYS A 31 13.22 2.10 12.51
C CYS A 31 12.60 2.69 13.79
N CYS A 32 11.30 2.51 14.01
CA CYS A 32 10.54 3.02 15.14
C CYS A 32 9.41 2.04 15.48
N SER A 33 8.87 2.12 16.69
CA SER A 33 7.74 1.29 17.11
C SER A 33 6.63 2.17 17.72
N SER A 34 5.38 1.71 17.61
CA SER A 34 4.20 2.31 18.23
C SER A 34 4.07 3.82 17.93
N ALA A 35 4.46 4.67 18.88
CA ALA A 35 4.16 6.09 18.86
C ALA A 35 5.33 6.98 18.44
N ASP A 36 6.47 6.36 18.16
CA ASP A 36 7.67 7.06 17.71
C ASP A 36 7.69 7.18 16.19
N ILE A 37 8.29 8.30 15.76
CA ILE A 37 8.47 8.63 14.35
C ILE A 37 9.89 9.17 14.12
N CYS A 38 10.38 8.98 12.90
CA CYS A 38 11.60 9.61 12.43
C CYS A 38 11.47 9.96 10.94
N SER A 39 12.46 10.65 10.40
CA SER A 39 12.49 11.02 8.98
C SER A 39 12.41 9.82 8.03
N LYS A 40 12.91 8.64 8.45
CA LYS A 40 12.82 7.41 7.65
C LYS A 40 11.37 6.97 7.45
N CYS A 41 10.63 6.68 8.53
CA CYS A 41 9.25 6.20 8.43
C CYS A 41 8.26 7.29 7.96
N TRP A 42 8.59 8.58 8.10
CA TRP A 42 7.76 9.66 7.53
C TRP A 42 7.63 9.58 5.99
N THR A 43 8.58 8.90 5.32
CA THR A 43 8.47 8.59 3.88
C THR A 43 7.19 7.82 3.55
N LEU A 44 6.65 7.00 4.47
CA LEU A 44 5.37 6.33 4.29
C LEU A 44 4.22 7.32 4.12
N MET A 45 4.18 8.39 4.93
CA MET A 45 3.18 9.45 4.80
C MET A 45 3.33 10.21 3.47
N THR A 46 4.57 10.43 3.04
CA THR A 46 4.87 11.07 1.75
C THR A 46 4.33 10.23 0.59
N ILE A 47 4.60 8.93 0.60
CA ILE A 47 4.09 7.97 -0.41
C ILE A 47 2.55 7.93 -0.36
N ALA A 48 1.95 7.84 0.83
CA ALA A 48 0.51 7.78 1.01
C ALA A 48 -0.20 9.03 0.46
N ILE A 49 0.32 10.23 0.76
CA ILE A 49 -0.18 11.50 0.20
C ILE A 49 -0.13 11.45 -1.34
N HIS A 50 1.00 11.08 -1.93
CA HIS A 50 1.13 11.05 -3.39
C HIS A 50 0.17 10.06 -4.06
N ILE A 51 -0.02 8.87 -3.49
CA ILE A 51 -0.94 7.86 -4.03
C ILE A 51 -2.38 8.35 -3.96
N ILE A 52 -2.81 8.80 -2.77
CA ILE A 52 -4.20 9.20 -2.54
C ILE A 52 -4.51 10.50 -3.28
N ASP A 53 -3.67 11.53 -3.18
CA ASP A 53 -3.91 12.83 -3.84
C ASP A 53 -4.00 12.68 -5.35
N ARG A 54 -3.11 11.89 -5.98
CA ARG A 54 -3.18 11.58 -7.40
C ARG A 54 -4.52 10.94 -7.76
N ALA A 55 -4.94 9.91 -7.03
CA ALA A 55 -6.19 9.22 -7.31
C ALA A 55 -7.40 10.15 -7.16
N LEU A 56 -7.44 10.96 -6.10
CA LEU A 56 -8.50 11.95 -5.88
C LEU A 56 -8.61 12.92 -7.08
N VAL A 57 -7.48 13.40 -7.60
CA VAL A 57 -7.46 14.33 -8.75
C VAL A 57 -7.80 13.62 -10.07
N GLU A 58 -7.04 12.58 -10.41
CA GLU A 58 -7.05 11.97 -11.75
C GLU A 58 -8.21 10.99 -11.92
N ASP A 59 -8.54 10.22 -10.88
CA ASP A 59 -9.53 9.14 -10.98
C ASP A 59 -10.93 9.63 -10.55
N PHE A 60 -11.00 10.51 -9.54
CA PHE A 60 -12.28 11.03 -9.02
C PHE A 60 -12.62 12.46 -9.49
N GLY A 61 -11.69 13.19 -10.11
CA GLY A 61 -11.93 14.55 -10.58
C GLY A 61 -12.09 15.59 -9.45
N ILE A 62 -11.57 15.31 -8.26
CA ILE A 62 -11.72 16.15 -7.06
C ILE A 62 -10.80 17.37 -7.16
N GLN A 63 -11.32 18.56 -6.86
CA GLN A 63 -10.59 19.82 -7.01
C GLN A 63 -10.06 20.39 -5.70
N HIS A 64 -10.79 20.25 -4.59
CA HIS A 64 -10.48 20.90 -3.32
C HIS A 64 -10.08 19.87 -2.25
N ARG A 65 -8.76 19.75 -2.05
CA ARG A 65 -8.15 18.81 -1.09
C ARG A 65 -7.23 19.60 -0.16
N LEU A 66 -7.34 19.37 1.14
CA LEU A 66 -6.46 19.96 2.15
C LEU A 66 -5.81 18.83 2.96
N TRP A 67 -4.49 18.72 2.85
CA TRP A 67 -3.70 17.82 3.70
C TRP A 67 -3.23 18.56 4.95
N VAL A 68 -3.44 17.95 6.11
CA VAL A 68 -3.13 18.52 7.41
C VAL A 68 -2.30 17.52 8.20
N TYR A 69 -1.21 17.97 8.81
CA TYR A 69 -0.46 17.16 9.76
C TYR A 69 -1.32 16.85 10.99
N SER A 70 -1.36 15.60 11.44
CA SER A 70 -2.20 15.18 12.58
C SER A 70 -1.75 15.75 13.93
N GLY A 71 -0.57 16.38 13.98
CA GLY A 71 0.05 16.88 15.20
C GLY A 71 1.10 15.93 15.77
N ARG A 72 1.16 14.69 15.29
CA ARG A 72 2.17 13.71 15.74
C ARG A 72 2.73 12.80 14.65
N ARG A 73 1.95 11.85 14.15
CA ARG A 73 2.49 10.70 13.40
C ARG A 73 1.63 10.28 12.21
N GLY A 74 0.82 11.19 11.72
CA GLY A 74 -0.11 10.93 10.65
C GLY A 74 -0.47 12.18 9.88
N VAL A 75 -1.31 11.99 8.88
CA VAL A 75 -1.80 13.04 8.00
C VAL A 75 -3.29 12.84 7.75
N HIS A 76 -4.03 13.94 7.73
CA HIS A 76 -5.45 13.96 7.40
C HIS A 76 -5.66 14.64 6.04
N CYS A 77 -6.47 14.04 5.18
CA CYS A 77 -6.93 14.70 3.96
C CYS A 77 -8.41 15.10 4.12
N TRP A 78 -8.72 16.37 3.88
CA TRP A 78 -10.08 16.89 3.84
C TRP A 78 -10.45 17.23 2.39
N VAL A 79 -11.45 16.54 1.86
CA VAL A 79 -12.00 16.81 0.53
C VAL A 79 -13.26 17.67 0.67
N CYS A 80 -13.21 18.86 0.07
CA CYS A 80 -14.13 19.95 0.33
C CYS A 80 -15.03 20.31 -0.86
N ASP A 81 -14.95 19.58 -1.98
CA ASP A 81 -15.84 19.76 -3.12
C ASP A 81 -17.31 19.65 -2.69
N ALA A 82 -18.15 20.60 -3.11
CA ALA A 82 -19.54 20.68 -2.69
C ALA A 82 -20.34 19.41 -3.05
N ALA A 83 -20.02 18.77 -4.18
CA ALA A 83 -20.61 17.49 -4.57
C ALA A 83 -20.18 16.34 -3.66
N VAL A 84 -18.91 16.31 -3.25
CA VAL A 84 -18.36 15.26 -2.37
C VAL A 84 -18.91 15.39 -0.95
N ARG A 85 -19.13 16.61 -0.45
CA ARG A 85 -19.74 16.80 0.88
C ARG A 85 -21.13 16.18 1.00
N LYS A 86 -21.85 16.07 -0.12
CA LYS A 86 -23.19 15.47 -0.23
C LYS A 86 -23.17 13.96 -0.51
N TRP A 87 -21.99 13.34 -0.64
CA TRP A 87 -21.93 11.89 -0.86
C TRP A 87 -22.57 11.12 0.27
N SER A 88 -23.35 10.11 -0.09
CA SER A 88 -23.92 9.14 0.84
C SER A 88 -22.82 8.29 1.48
N SER A 89 -23.15 7.63 2.58
CA SER A 89 -22.28 6.62 3.21
C SER A 89 -21.79 5.58 2.19
N THR A 90 -22.68 5.07 1.32
CA THR A 90 -22.35 4.08 0.30
C THR A 90 -21.29 4.57 -0.69
N LEU A 91 -21.41 5.81 -1.19
CA LEU A 91 -20.42 6.38 -2.10
C LEU A 91 -19.06 6.56 -1.43
N ARG A 92 -19.06 6.98 -0.15
CA ARG A 92 -17.82 7.11 0.63
C ARG A 92 -17.14 5.75 0.84
N SER A 93 -17.91 4.72 1.18
CA SER A 93 -17.39 3.36 1.32
C SER A 93 -16.82 2.82 0.01
N ALA A 94 -17.50 3.05 -1.12
CA ALA A 94 -17.00 2.64 -2.43
C ALA A 94 -15.68 3.35 -2.81
N ALA A 95 -15.56 4.64 -2.49
CA ALA A 95 -14.31 5.38 -2.71
C ALA A 95 -13.17 4.86 -1.83
N VAL A 96 -13.43 4.54 -0.56
CA VAL A 96 -12.43 3.91 0.33
C VAL A 96 -12.04 2.53 -0.19
N GLU A 97 -13.01 1.72 -0.64
CA GLU A 97 -12.74 0.39 -1.18
C GLU A 97 -11.87 0.44 -2.44
N TYR A 98 -12.14 1.38 -3.35
CA TYR A 98 -11.32 1.63 -4.54
C TYR A 98 -9.85 1.92 -4.17
N LEU A 99 -9.63 2.72 -3.12
CA LEU A 99 -8.30 3.14 -2.67
C LEU A 99 -7.59 2.08 -1.80
N SER A 100 -8.31 1.04 -1.35
CA SER A 100 -7.82 0.08 -0.36
C SER A 100 -7.29 -1.21 -0.99
N LEU A 101 -5.96 -1.37 -1.00
CA LEU A 101 -5.28 -2.60 -1.46
C LEU A 101 -4.79 -3.51 -0.33
N VAL A 102 -4.41 -2.92 0.80
CA VAL A 102 -3.91 -3.66 1.96
C VAL A 102 -5.12 -3.99 2.83
N LYS A 103 -5.45 -5.28 2.94
CA LYS A 103 -6.58 -5.79 3.72
C LYS A 103 -6.09 -6.89 4.67
N GLY A 104 -6.50 -6.81 5.94
CA GLY A 104 -6.15 -7.79 6.97
C GLY A 104 -5.60 -7.14 8.24
N GLY A 105 -5.95 -7.71 9.39
CA GLY A 105 -5.51 -7.25 10.72
C GLY A 105 -4.14 -7.81 11.13
N GLU A 106 -3.78 -7.66 12.41
CA GLU A 106 -2.50 -8.08 12.98
C GLU A 106 -2.17 -9.58 12.76
N GLY A 107 -3.20 -10.44 12.72
CA GLY A 107 -3.03 -11.87 12.44
C GLY A 107 -2.89 -12.25 10.96
N THR A 108 -3.02 -11.30 10.03
CA THR A 108 -2.92 -11.56 8.59
C THR A 108 -1.52 -11.26 8.10
N ILE A 109 -0.77 -12.31 7.76
CA ILE A 109 0.61 -12.19 7.26
C ILE A 109 0.62 -11.58 5.85
N LYS A 110 -0.12 -12.17 4.91
CA LYS A 110 -0.23 -11.68 3.53
C LYS A 110 -1.45 -10.79 3.36
N LYS A 111 -1.24 -9.47 3.45
CA LYS A 111 -2.31 -8.45 3.40
C LYS A 111 -2.64 -7.95 2.00
N VAL A 112 -1.92 -8.39 0.97
CA VAL A 112 -2.14 -8.00 -0.42
C VAL A 112 -2.18 -9.24 -1.30
N THR A 113 -3.28 -9.38 -2.02
CA THR A 113 -3.46 -10.40 -3.07
C THR A 113 -3.99 -9.69 -4.31
N LEU A 114 -3.20 -9.73 -5.38
CA LEU A 114 -3.58 -9.17 -6.67
C LEU A 114 -4.03 -10.30 -7.60
N SER A 115 -5.01 -10.04 -8.45
CA SER A 115 -5.45 -10.98 -9.47
C SER A 115 -4.47 -11.02 -10.64
N ASP A 116 -4.08 -12.23 -11.08
CA ASP A 116 -3.01 -12.43 -12.07
C ASP A 116 -3.37 -11.93 -13.48
N ASN A 117 -4.66 -11.85 -13.82
CA ASN A 117 -5.08 -11.63 -15.22
C ASN A 117 -5.27 -10.15 -15.59
N HIS A 118 -5.38 -9.24 -14.61
CA HIS A 118 -5.55 -7.81 -14.89
C HIS A 118 -5.13 -6.95 -13.70
N ILE A 119 -4.12 -6.09 -13.90
CA ILE A 119 -3.71 -5.09 -12.92
C ILE A 119 -4.45 -3.78 -13.22
N HIS A 120 -5.33 -3.39 -12.30
CA HIS A 120 -6.12 -2.17 -12.40
C HIS A 120 -5.23 -0.90 -12.52
N PRO A 121 -5.60 0.12 -13.33
CA PRO A 121 -4.79 1.32 -13.54
C PRO A 121 -4.35 2.05 -12.27
N PHE A 122 -5.24 2.19 -11.27
CA PHE A 122 -4.90 2.75 -9.95
C PHE A 122 -3.70 2.03 -9.30
N ILE A 123 -3.66 0.70 -9.38
CA ILE A 123 -2.59 -0.10 -8.78
C ILE A 123 -1.27 0.17 -9.51
N ARG A 124 -1.29 0.21 -10.85
CA ARG A 124 -0.12 0.51 -11.66
C ARG A 124 0.44 1.90 -11.36
N ALA A 125 -0.41 2.92 -11.38
CA ALA A 125 -0.02 4.29 -11.06
C ALA A 125 0.53 4.43 -9.62
N SER A 126 -0.05 3.69 -8.68
CA SER A 126 0.44 3.63 -7.29
C SER A 126 1.82 2.97 -7.20
N LEU A 127 2.04 1.87 -7.94
CA LEU A 127 3.34 1.21 -8.00
C LEU A 127 4.43 2.12 -8.59
N ASP A 128 4.10 2.92 -9.61
CA ASP A 128 5.04 3.89 -10.20
C ASP A 128 5.50 4.96 -9.20
N ILE A 129 4.62 5.34 -8.27
CA ILE A 129 4.97 6.23 -7.15
C ILE A 129 5.87 5.48 -6.16
N VAL A 130 5.43 4.30 -5.67
CA VAL A 130 6.18 3.52 -4.68
C VAL A 130 7.60 3.21 -5.15
N THR A 131 7.76 2.85 -6.43
CA THR A 131 9.05 2.44 -7.01
C THR A 131 10.12 3.52 -6.91
N ARG A 132 9.73 4.81 -6.98
CA ARG A 132 10.67 5.94 -6.85
C ARG A 132 11.30 6.03 -5.46
N TYR A 133 10.58 5.56 -4.44
CA TYR A 133 11.02 5.61 -3.04
C TYR A 133 11.56 4.25 -2.57
N PHE A 134 11.14 3.14 -3.19
CA PHE A 134 11.31 1.81 -2.64
C PHE A 134 12.76 1.47 -2.30
N LYS A 135 13.70 1.76 -3.20
CA LYS A 135 15.12 1.46 -2.97
C LYS A 135 15.66 2.18 -1.72
N GLU A 136 15.56 3.50 -1.69
CA GLU A 136 16.08 4.32 -0.59
C GLU A 136 15.33 4.06 0.72
N TYR A 137 14.01 3.94 0.65
CA TYR A 137 13.18 3.74 1.84
C TYR A 137 13.30 2.31 2.38
N ALA A 138 12.97 1.29 1.58
CA ALA A 138 12.81 -0.07 2.06
C ALA A 138 14.14 -0.81 2.20
N LEU A 139 15.03 -0.68 1.21
CA LEU A 139 16.28 -1.45 1.19
C LEU A 139 17.41 -0.78 1.99
N VAL A 140 17.47 0.56 1.99
CA VAL A 140 18.50 1.31 2.72
C VAL A 140 17.97 1.84 4.06
N GLY A 141 16.82 2.52 4.06
CA GLY A 141 16.27 3.16 5.25
C GLY A 141 15.81 2.17 6.33
N GLN A 142 14.99 1.20 5.93
CA GLN A 142 14.42 0.16 6.79
C GLN A 142 15.26 -1.14 6.81
N ASP A 143 16.05 -1.39 5.77
CA ASP A 143 16.87 -2.59 5.61
C ASP A 143 16.05 -3.89 5.81
N ILE A 144 14.94 -4.00 5.07
CA ILE A 144 13.91 -5.05 5.24
C ILE A 144 14.40 -6.49 4.97
N LEU A 145 15.62 -6.67 4.43
CA LEU A 145 16.23 -7.97 4.18
C LEU A 145 17.60 -8.09 4.86
N GLU A 146 17.92 -7.27 5.87
CA GLU A 146 19.25 -7.21 6.51
C GLU A 146 19.76 -8.56 7.01
N ASN A 147 18.90 -9.28 7.72
CA ASN A 147 19.24 -10.46 8.49
C ASN A 147 18.16 -11.55 8.34
N LYS A 148 18.42 -12.72 8.93
CA LYS A 148 17.53 -13.88 8.83
C LYS A 148 16.13 -13.61 9.32
N GLU A 149 15.96 -12.91 10.43
CA GLU A 149 14.64 -12.62 10.98
C GLU A 149 13.82 -11.77 10.02
N LYS A 150 14.42 -10.69 9.50
CA LYS A 150 13.73 -9.77 8.58
C LYS A 150 13.41 -10.41 7.23
N TRP A 151 14.37 -11.10 6.60
CA TRP A 151 14.10 -11.68 5.29
C TRP A 151 13.12 -12.85 5.36
N GLU A 152 13.02 -13.59 6.48
CA GLU A 152 12.04 -14.68 6.59
C GLU A 152 10.62 -14.12 6.60
N LYS A 153 10.39 -12.95 7.22
CA LYS A 153 9.10 -12.23 7.12
C LYS A 153 8.73 -11.97 5.65
N VAL A 154 9.66 -11.48 4.84
CA VAL A 154 9.42 -11.24 3.40
C VAL A 154 9.18 -12.54 2.63
N LEU A 155 9.94 -13.60 2.92
CA LEU A 155 9.78 -14.90 2.26
C LEU A 155 8.40 -15.53 2.50
N THR A 156 7.75 -15.26 3.64
CA THR A 156 6.37 -15.73 3.88
C THR A 156 5.36 -15.17 2.86
N LEU A 157 5.68 -14.07 2.19
CA LEU A 157 4.82 -13.45 1.17
C LEU A 157 5.03 -14.08 -0.22
N ILE A 158 6.10 -14.86 -0.39
CA ILE A 158 6.54 -15.49 -1.64
C ILE A 158 6.06 -16.95 -1.69
N PRO A 159 5.72 -17.50 -2.88
CA PRO A 159 5.36 -18.91 -3.03
C PRO A 159 6.38 -19.86 -2.40
N GLU A 160 5.89 -20.87 -1.67
CA GLU A 160 6.73 -21.85 -0.95
C GLU A 160 7.74 -22.54 -1.85
N THR A 161 7.38 -22.76 -3.12
CA THR A 161 8.22 -23.39 -4.16
C THR A 161 9.55 -22.67 -4.40
N ASP A 162 9.65 -21.38 -4.06
CA ASP A 162 10.86 -20.58 -4.26
C ASP A 162 11.61 -20.26 -2.97
N GLN A 163 11.00 -20.49 -1.80
CA GLN A 163 11.56 -20.02 -0.53
C GLN A 163 12.91 -20.66 -0.20
N ASP A 164 13.09 -21.96 -0.40
CA ASP A 164 14.34 -22.65 -0.07
C ASP A 164 15.53 -22.20 -0.93
N TYR A 165 15.27 -21.96 -2.22
CA TYR A 165 16.24 -21.37 -3.12
C TYR A 165 16.65 -19.96 -2.66
N LEU A 166 15.66 -19.12 -2.35
CA LEU A 166 15.90 -17.75 -1.90
C LEU A 166 16.65 -17.71 -0.56
N ARG A 167 16.33 -18.59 0.39
CA ARG A 167 17.08 -18.75 1.65
C ARG A 167 18.54 -19.06 1.40
N ALA A 168 18.84 -19.98 0.48
CA ALA A 168 20.21 -20.35 0.14
C ALA A 168 20.98 -19.19 -0.51
N GLU A 169 20.34 -18.41 -1.39
CA GLU A 169 20.95 -17.25 -2.04
C GLU A 169 21.13 -16.07 -1.07
N PHE A 170 20.16 -15.77 -0.21
CA PHE A 170 20.24 -14.65 0.73
C PHE A 170 21.40 -14.79 1.71
N ARG A 171 21.74 -16.03 2.12
CA ARG A 171 22.92 -16.33 2.95
C ARG A 171 24.25 -15.97 2.27
N LYS A 172 24.28 -15.91 0.93
CA LYS A 172 25.47 -15.56 0.15
C LYS A 172 25.58 -14.05 -0.13
N LYS A 173 24.55 -13.27 0.21
CA LYS A 173 24.51 -11.82 -0.05
C LYS A 173 24.77 -11.05 1.24
N HIS A 174 25.28 -9.83 1.09
CA HIS A 174 25.75 -9.03 2.21
C HIS A 174 24.75 -7.95 2.66
N ASN A 175 23.88 -7.45 1.78
CA ASN A 175 22.93 -6.38 2.09
C ASN A 175 21.56 -6.60 1.44
N SER A 176 20.58 -5.78 1.83
CA SER A 176 19.22 -5.85 1.28
C SER A 176 19.14 -5.64 -0.21
N GLU A 177 19.95 -4.73 -0.78
CA GLU A 177 19.96 -4.48 -2.23
C GLU A 177 20.32 -5.73 -3.03
N GLN A 178 21.41 -6.41 -2.67
CA GLN A 178 21.85 -7.64 -3.34
C GLN A 178 20.83 -8.78 -3.20
N ARG A 179 20.11 -8.84 -2.07
CA ARG A 179 19.05 -9.85 -1.83
C ARG A 179 17.81 -9.51 -2.65
N TRP A 180 17.47 -8.23 -2.78
CA TRP A 180 16.38 -7.76 -3.62
C TRP A 180 16.62 -8.09 -5.10
N GLU A 181 17.83 -7.89 -5.60
CA GLU A 181 18.18 -8.27 -6.99
C GLU A 181 17.97 -9.76 -7.27
N VAL A 182 18.19 -10.64 -6.27
CA VAL A 182 17.93 -12.08 -6.41
C VAL A 182 16.42 -12.33 -6.55
N LEU A 183 15.59 -11.65 -5.76
CA LEU A 183 14.13 -11.73 -5.87
C LEU A 183 13.64 -11.29 -7.25
N GLU A 184 14.15 -10.16 -7.74
CA GLU A 184 13.79 -9.62 -9.06
C GLU A 184 14.16 -10.57 -10.19
N LYS A 185 15.40 -11.08 -10.20
CA LYS A 185 15.87 -12.06 -11.19
C LYS A 185 15.00 -13.31 -11.20
N LYS A 186 14.63 -13.82 -10.02
CA LYS A 186 13.79 -15.00 -9.88
C LYS A 186 12.37 -14.77 -10.43
N LYS A 187 11.79 -13.59 -10.18
CA LYS A 187 10.48 -13.21 -10.74
C LYS A 187 10.51 -13.15 -12.27
N MET A 188 11.55 -12.57 -12.86
CA MET A 188 11.72 -12.52 -14.32
C MET A 188 11.77 -13.92 -14.94
N VAL A 189 12.55 -14.83 -14.34
CA VAL A 189 12.66 -16.21 -14.83
C VAL A 189 11.32 -16.96 -14.77
N HIS A 190 10.49 -16.70 -13.76
CA HIS A 190 9.14 -17.28 -13.70
C HIS A 190 8.22 -16.70 -14.77
N ALA A 191 8.21 -15.38 -14.96
CA ALA A 191 7.42 -14.74 -16.01
C ALA A 191 7.77 -15.30 -17.41
N GLU A 192 9.06 -15.42 -17.74
CA GLU A 192 9.52 -15.99 -19.01
C GLU A 192 9.12 -17.47 -19.18
N ARG A 193 9.03 -18.24 -18.09
CA ARG A 193 8.63 -19.65 -18.13
C ARG A 193 7.13 -19.81 -18.36
N GLU A 194 6.31 -18.94 -17.77
CA GLU A 194 4.85 -18.96 -17.98
C GLU A 194 4.49 -18.50 -19.40
N GLU A 195 5.10 -17.42 -19.90
CA GLU A 195 4.93 -16.98 -21.31
C GLU A 195 5.29 -18.10 -22.31
N ARG A 196 6.37 -18.85 -22.05
CA ARG A 196 6.77 -19.99 -22.90
C ARG A 196 5.80 -21.16 -22.84
N LYS A 197 5.14 -21.41 -21.71
CA LYS A 197 4.11 -22.46 -21.60
C LYS A 197 2.84 -22.06 -22.34
N GLU A 198 2.44 -20.80 -22.23
CA GLU A 198 1.25 -20.26 -22.91
C GLU A 198 1.43 -20.26 -24.44
N CYS A 199 2.62 -19.88 -24.94
CA CYS A 199 2.98 -20.03 -26.36
C CYS A 199 2.96 -21.48 -26.84
N ARG A 200 3.38 -22.45 -26.01
CA ARG A 200 3.35 -23.88 -26.38
C ARG A 200 1.93 -24.43 -26.44
N ASN A 201 1.03 -23.96 -25.58
CA ASN A 201 -0.37 -24.38 -25.60
C ASN A 201 -1.15 -23.74 -26.76
N CYS A 202 -0.75 -22.56 -27.25
CA CYS A 202 -1.32 -21.95 -28.46
C CYS A 202 -0.92 -22.68 -29.76
N LEU A 203 0.17 -23.45 -29.76
CA LEU A 203 0.64 -24.22 -30.93
C LEU A 203 0.01 -25.62 -31.01
N LEU A 204 -0.88 -25.97 -30.07
CA LEU A 204 -1.57 -27.27 -30.00
C LEU A 204 -3.06 -27.19 -30.37
N TYR A 205 -3.52 -26.08 -30.96
CA TYR A 205 -4.84 -25.91 -31.57
C TYR A 205 -4.72 -25.45 -33.02
#